data_AF-A0A3A8SRU8-F1
#
_entry.id   AF-A0A3A8SRU8-F1
#
_cell.length_a   1.000
_cell.length_b   1.000
_cell.length_c   1.000
_cell.angle_alpha   90.00
_cell.angle_beta   90.00
_cell.angle_gamma   90.00
#
_symmetry.space_group_name_H-M   'P 1'
#
loop_
_entity.id
_entity.type
_entity.pdbx_description
1 polymer ?
#
loop_
_entity_poly.entity_id
_entity_poly.type
_entity_poly.pdbx_seq_one_letter_code
_entity_poly.pdbx_strand_id
1 'polypeptide(L)' 'MAIRYALPNGLTVVFDENHAAKVAAFQVWVKVGSADERPDQAGLAHLHEHMLFKGTERRGPGEIARDVEAHGGEIN' A
#
# COMPACT_ATOMS: atom_id res chain seq x y z
N MET A 1 0.31 21.36 -4.38
CA MET A 1 0.88 21.14 -5.74
C MET A 1 1.78 19.94 -5.58
N ALA A 2 1.44 18.84 -6.25
CA ALA A 2 2.16 17.60 -6.05
C ALA A 2 3.61 17.72 -6.55
N ILE A 3 4.56 17.31 -5.71
CA ILE A 3 5.96 17.11 -6.10
C ILE A 3 6.19 15.62 -6.41
N ARG A 4 7.09 15.37 -7.36
CA ARG A 4 7.49 14.02 -7.74
C ARG A 4 9.01 13.91 -7.72
N TYR A 5 9.53 12.91 -7.02
CA TYR A 5 10.97 12.64 -6.97
C TYR A 5 11.23 11.14 -6.83
N ALA A 6 12.47 10.72 -7.13
CA ALA A 6 12.92 9.34 -7.00
C ALA A 6 13.87 9.19 -5.82
N LEU A 7 13.71 8.14 -5.04
CA LEU A 7 14.66 7.74 -4.00
C LEU A 7 15.87 7.01 -4.62
N PRO A 8 16.99 6.90 -3.90
CA PRO A 8 18.19 6.19 -4.40
C PRO A 8 17.95 4.72 -4.79
N ASN A 9 16.94 4.07 -4.21
CA ASN A 9 16.55 2.70 -4.54
C ASN A 9 15.60 2.60 -5.76
N GLY A 10 15.30 3.72 -6.42
CA GLY A 10 14.42 3.78 -7.59
C GLY A 10 12.93 3.96 -7.28
N LEU A 11 12.50 3.98 -6.00
CA LEU A 11 11.10 4.22 -5.64
C LEU A 11 10.71 5.66 -6.03
N THR A 12 9.63 5.79 -6.81
CA THR A 12 9.03 7.10 -7.11
C THR A 12 8.13 7.50 -5.96
N VAL A 13 8.36 8.69 -5.41
CA VAL A 13 7.49 9.33 -4.42
C VAL A 13 6.69 10.43 -5.10
N VAL A 14 5.38 10.41 -4.89
CA VAL A 14 4.46 11.50 -5.23
C VAL A 14 3.92 12.05 -3.92
N PHE A 15 4.13 13.34 -3.66
CA PHE A 15 3.76 13.98 -2.41
C PHE A 15 2.96 15.25 -2.71
N ASP A 16 1.76 15.35 -2.15
CA ASP A 16 0.92 16.55 -2.24
C ASP A 16 0.54 17.01 -0.83
N GLU A 17 1.02 18.19 -0.46
CA GLU A 17 0.78 18.77 0.85
C GLU A 17 -0.50 19.63 0.83
N ASN A 18 -1.42 19.34 1.74
CA ASN A 18 -2.68 20.05 1.88
C ASN A 18 -3.02 20.29 3.36
N HIS A 19 -2.74 21.50 3.87
CA HIS A 19 -3.04 21.88 5.26
C HIS A 19 -4.52 22.12 5.56
N ALA A 20 -5.40 22.16 4.56
CA ALA A 20 -6.84 22.30 4.79
C ALA A 20 -7.45 21.00 5.35
N ALA A 21 -6.86 19.85 5.01
CA ALA A 21 -7.23 18.54 5.54
C ALA A 21 -6.38 18.22 6.78
N LYS A 22 -7.02 17.92 7.91
CA LYS A 22 -6.33 17.50 9.16
C LYS A 22 -6.13 15.99 9.21
N VAL A 23 -5.82 15.38 8.07
CA VAL A 23 -5.61 13.94 7.89
C VAL A 23 -4.45 13.70 6.94
N ALA A 24 -3.90 12.50 6.95
CA ALA A 24 -2.90 12.05 5.99
C ALA A 24 -3.36 10.74 5.34
N ALA A 25 -3.03 10.57 4.06
CA ALA A 25 -3.26 9.34 3.33
C ALA A 25 -1.93 8.84 2.75
N PHE A 26 -1.68 7.53 2.89
CA PHE A 26 -0.50 6.88 2.34
C PHE A 26 -0.95 5.76 1.40
N GLN A 27 -0.31 5.65 0.25
CA GLN A 27 -0.61 4.62 -0.73
C GLN A 27 0.68 4.07 -1.30
N VAL A 28 0.74 2.76 -1.50
CA VAL A 28 1.86 2.06 -2.14
C VAL A 28 1.32 1.43 -3.42
N TRP A 29 1.92 1.80 -4.54
CA TRP A 29 1.50 1.33 -5.86
C TRP A 29 2.58 0.43 -6.44
N VAL A 30 2.21 -0.80 -6.79
CA VAL A 30 3.06 -1.73 -7.52
C VAL A 30 2.56 -1.81 -8.95
N LYS A 31 3.44 -1.62 -9.92
CA LYS A 31 3.10 -1.65 -11.35
C LYS A 31 2.98 -3.09 -11.87
N VAL A 32 2.11 -3.87 -11.26
CA VAL A 32 1.76 -5.26 -11.60
C VAL A 32 0.30 -5.50 -11.27
N GLY A 33 -0.43 -6.21 -12.13
CA GLY A 33 -1.79 -6.68 -11.87
C GLY A 33 -2.12 -7.93 -12.68
N SER A 34 -3.41 -8.29 -12.76
CA SER A 34 -3.88 -9.48 -13.50
C SER A 34 -3.51 -9.44 -15.00
N ALA A 35 -3.36 -8.26 -15.59
CA ALA A 35 -2.93 -8.08 -16.97
C ALA A 35 -1.47 -8.51 -17.22
N ASP A 36 -0.66 -8.59 -16.17
CA ASP A 36 0.75 -9.01 -16.24
C ASP A 36 0.93 -10.51 -15.96
N GLU A 37 -0.14 -11.21 -15.60
CA GLU A 37 -0.11 -12.64 -15.27
C GLU A 37 -0.12 -13.52 -16.53
N ARG A 38 0.67 -14.60 -16.49
CA ARG A 38 0.51 -15.69 -17.45
C ARG A 38 -0.73 -16.55 -17.11
N PRO A 39 -1.24 -17.36 -18.05
CA PRO A 39 -2.37 -18.26 -17.78
C PRO A 39 -2.15 -19.21 -16.59
N ASP A 40 -0.93 -19.68 -16.35
CA ASP A 40 -0.56 -20.53 -15.22
C ASP A 40 -0.43 -19.77 -13.88
N GLN A 41 -0.53 -18.45 -13.90
CA GLN A 41 -0.38 -17.53 -12.77
C GLN A 41 -1.67 -16.79 -12.43
N ALA A 42 -2.78 -17.13 -13.08
CA ALA A 42 -4.04 -16.42 -12.94
C ALA A 42 -4.47 -16.29 -11.46
N GLY A 43 -4.66 -15.04 -11.02
CA GLY A 43 -5.08 -14.68 -9.66
C GLY A 43 -3.94 -14.48 -8.66
N LEU A 44 -2.67 -14.65 -9.05
CA LEU A 44 -1.54 -14.45 -8.15
C LEU A 44 -1.43 -13.01 -7.63
N ALA A 45 -1.58 -11.99 -8.46
CA ALA A 45 -1.50 -10.59 -8.05
C ALA A 45 -2.52 -10.27 -6.94
N HIS A 46 -3.77 -10.72 -7.12
CA HIS A 46 -4.82 -10.56 -6.12
C HIS A 46 -4.55 -11.41 -4.88
N LEU A 47 -4.08 -12.65 -5.03
CA LEU A 47 -3.68 -13.47 -3.89
C LEU A 47 -2.57 -12.78 -3.08
N HIS A 48 -1.56 -12.21 -3.73
CA HIS A 48 -0.48 -11.50 -3.06
C HIS A 48 -1.00 -10.31 -2.26
N GLU A 49 -1.94 -9.54 -2.82
CA GLU A 49 -2.62 -8.45 -2.10
C GLU A 49 -3.25 -8.95 -0.79
N HIS A 50 -4.02 -10.05 -0.81
CA HIS A 50 -4.58 -10.65 0.41
C HIS A 50 -3.49 -11.07 1.41
N MET A 51 -2.38 -11.61 0.89
CA MET A 51 -1.27 -12.08 1.75
C MET A 51 -0.54 -10.93 2.44
N LEU A 52 -0.54 -9.71 1.91
CA LEU A 52 0.03 -8.54 2.58
C LEU A 52 -0.64 -8.24 3.92
N PHE A 53 -1.92 -8.63 4.09
CA PHE A 53 -2.68 -8.44 5.32
C PHE A 53 -2.60 -9.63 6.29
N LYS A 54 -1.90 -10.71 5.93
CA LYS A 54 -1.72 -11.89 6.80
C LYS A 54 -0.55 -11.77 7.78
N GLY A 55 0.02 -10.58 7.91
CA GLY A 55 1.05 -10.27 8.88
C GLY A 55 2.47 -10.31 8.30
N THR A 56 3.42 -10.01 9.16
CA THR A 56 4.86 -9.93 8.90
C THR A 56 5.60 -10.69 9.99
N GLU A 57 6.92 -10.78 9.90
CA GLU A 57 7.76 -11.34 10.97
C GLU A 57 7.59 -10.63 12.32
N ARG A 58 7.16 -9.35 12.32
CA ARG A 58 7.08 -8.50 13.51
C ARG A 58 5.67 -8.14 13.95
N ARG A 59 4.68 -8.40 13.09
CA ARG A 59 3.28 -8.04 13.33
C ARG A 59 2.37 -9.17 12.88
N GLY A 60 1.50 -9.65 13.76
CA GLY A 60 0.55 -10.71 13.47
C GLY A 60 -0.53 -10.31 12.45
N PRO A 61 -1.30 -11.29 11.94
CA PRO A 61 -2.45 -11.02 11.08
C PRO A 61 -3.42 -10.01 11.72
N GLY A 62 -3.80 -8.98 10.96
CA GLY A 62 -4.75 -7.95 11.42
C GLY A 62 -4.20 -6.93 12.43
N GLU A 63 -2.97 -7.07 12.93
CA GLU A 63 -2.38 -6.06 13.83
C GLU A 63 -2.22 -4.70 13.16
N ILE A 64 -1.79 -4.67 11.90
CA ILE A 64 -1.62 -3.42 11.15
C ILE A 64 -2.97 -2.70 11.01
N ALA A 65 -4.05 -3.42 10.67
CA ALA A 65 -5.37 -2.84 10.52
C ALA A 65 -5.90 -2.32 11.86
N ARG A 66 -5.79 -3.11 12.93
CA ARG A 66 -6.18 -2.71 14.28
C ARG A 66 -5.44 -1.46 14.75
N ASP A 67 -4.14 -1.34 14.47
CA ASP A 67 -3.36 -0.16 14.83
C ASP A 67 -3.87 1.09 14.09
N VAL A 68 -4.18 0.98 12.79
CA VAL A 68 -4.73 2.08 12.00
C VAL A 68 -6.12 2.49 12.53
N GLU A 69 -7.00 1.52 12.75
CA GLU A 69 -8.37 1.74 13.24
C GLU A 69 -8.39 2.32 14.65
N ALA A 70 -7.46 1.90 15.53
CA ALA A 70 -7.34 2.43 16.89
C ALA A 70 -7.01 3.94 16.91
N HIS A 71 -6.48 4.48 15.81
CA HIS A 71 -6.20 5.92 15.64
C HIS A 71 -7.27 6.63 14.79
N GLY A 72 -8.40 5.97 14.52
CA GLY A 72 -9.51 6.52 13.72
C GLY A 72 -9.24 6.54 12.21
N GLY A 73 -8.22 5.81 11.75
CA GLY A 73 -7.92 5.64 10.33
C GLY A 73 -8.70 4.47 9.71
N GLU A 74 -8.57 4.35 8.39
CA GLU A 74 -9.08 3.25 7.58
C GLU A 74 -7.94 2.72 6.70
N ILE A 75 -7.93 1.42 6.44
CA ILE A 75 -6.97 0.75 5.56
C ILE A 75 -7.68 -0.25 4.67
N ASN A 76 -7.21 -0.34 3.42
CA ASN A 76 -7.62 -1.31 2.41
C ASN A 76 -6.40 -1.68 1.56
#